data_AF-A0A7J8RMG7-F1
#
_entry.id   AF-A0A7J8RMG7-F1
#
_cell.length_a   1.000
_cell.length_b   1.000
_cell.length_c   1.000
_cell.angle_alpha   90.00
_cell.angle_beta   90.00
_cell.angle_gamma   90.00
#
_symmetry.space_group_name_H-M   'P 1'
#
loop_
_entity.id
_entity.type
_entity.pdbx_description
1 polymer ?
#
loop_
_entity_poly.entity_id
_entity_poly.type
_entity_poly.pdbx_seq_one_letter_code
_entity_poly.pdbx_strand_id
1 'polypeptide(L)'
;MGFHLPLYFIFLLLFLFLLCPILQAAESQEPACGKEACGNITIPSPFGIHSTCYTEPWFRVTCNPTLNGVKPFINVNGIDLEVLGKALYSDAILINNPVTYINCDSINEVSGRVNLLGTPFFFSSKRNYFGSVGCGNLATILSNEAVSLGGCIQPRCDDGVSESGCFTQITANLTSYTVNMTAMYPDSKRWASAFIFSKYSFRSAYPLPTGINNGTTHVPAVLNWNSTYCGDGVDFTI
;
A
#
# COMPACT_ATOMS: atom_id res chain seq x y z
N MET A 1 -69.93 -5.86 -6.07
CA MET A 1 -69.10 -4.74 -6.57
C MET A 1 -68.09 -4.40 -5.48
N GLY A 2 -66.91 -5.02 -5.46
CA GLY A 2 -65.97 -4.86 -4.33
C GLY A 2 -64.49 -5.14 -4.63
N PHE A 3 -64.16 -5.61 -5.84
CA PHE A 3 -62.78 -5.96 -6.22
C PHE A 3 -62.02 -4.84 -6.96
N HIS A 4 -62.64 -3.68 -7.22
CA HIS A 4 -61.99 -2.57 -7.93
C HIS A 4 -61.08 -1.71 -7.03
N LEU A 5 -61.38 -1.59 -5.73
CA LEU A 5 -60.58 -0.82 -4.77
C LEU A 5 -59.15 -1.36 -4.57
N PRO A 6 -58.92 -2.68 -4.38
CA PRO A 6 -57.57 -3.20 -4.19
C PRO A 6 -56.74 -3.13 -5.47
N LEU A 7 -57.37 -3.31 -6.64
CA LEU A 7 -56.68 -3.17 -7.92
C LEU A 7 -56.19 -1.74 -8.15
N TYR A 8 -57.01 -0.75 -7.80
CA TYR A 8 -56.64 0.66 -7.93
C TYR A 8 -55.47 1.02 -7.00
N PHE A 9 -55.46 0.47 -5.77
CA PHE A 9 -54.37 0.66 -4.83
C PHE A 9 -53.05 0.05 -5.32
N ILE A 10 -53.10 -1.13 -5.95
CA ILE A 10 -51.94 -1.78 -6.57
C ILE A 10 -51.41 -0.96 -7.75
N PHE A 11 -52.29 -0.45 -8.61
CA PHE A 11 -51.90 0.43 -9.72
C PHE A 11 -51.31 1.76 -9.23
N LEU A 12 -51.85 2.33 -8.15
CA LEU A 12 -51.31 3.55 -7.52
C LEU A 12 -49.91 3.32 -6.94
N LEU A 13 -49.70 2.18 -6.27
CA LEU A 13 -48.38 1.78 -5.75
C LEU A 13 -47.36 1.56 -6.88
N LEU A 14 -47.76 0.88 -7.97
CA LEU A 14 -46.93 0.69 -9.15
C LEU A 14 -46.57 2.03 -9.82
N PHE A 15 -47.52 2.97 -9.88
CA PHE A 15 -47.29 4.31 -10.41
C PHE A 15 -46.34 5.13 -9.52
N LEU A 16 -46.47 5.04 -8.18
CA LEU A 16 -45.53 5.64 -7.23
C LEU A 16 -44.11 5.04 -7.33
N PHE A 17 -43.99 3.73 -7.58
CA PHE A 17 -42.70 3.07 -7.83
C PHE A 17 -42.06 3.52 -9.16
N LEU A 18 -42.87 3.73 -10.20
CA LEU A 18 -42.42 4.25 -11.50
C LEU A 18 -42.05 5.74 -11.47
N LEU A 19 -42.62 6.49 -10.53
CA LEU A 19 -42.35 7.91 -10.30
C LEU A 19 -41.11 8.17 -9.45
N CYS A 20 -40.42 7.14 -8.91
CA CYS A 20 -39.16 7.34 -8.22
C CYS A 20 -38.10 7.73 -9.26
N PRO A 21 -37.71 9.02 -9.36
CA PRO A 21 -36.63 9.39 -10.24
C PRO A 21 -35.37 8.85 -9.58
N ILE A 22 -34.67 8.00 -10.33
CA ILE A 22 -33.24 7.68 -10.25
C ILE A 22 -32.53 8.56 -9.22
N LEU A 23 -32.41 8.07 -7.98
CA LEU A 23 -31.61 8.74 -6.96
C LEU A 23 -30.15 8.55 -7.37
N GLN A 24 -29.65 9.57 -8.09
CA GLN A 24 -28.28 9.83 -8.49
C GLN A 24 -27.48 8.58 -8.87
N ALA A 25 -27.31 8.39 -10.19
CA ALA A 25 -25.98 8.05 -10.65
C ALA A 25 -25.03 9.03 -9.94
N ALA A 26 -24.12 8.52 -9.11
CA ALA A 26 -22.98 9.30 -8.68
C ALA A 26 -22.32 9.74 -9.99
N GLU A 27 -22.61 10.96 -10.42
CA GLU A 27 -21.71 11.67 -11.29
C GLU A 27 -20.38 11.55 -10.55
N SER A 28 -19.44 10.84 -11.17
CA SER A 28 -18.04 11.10 -10.93
C SER A 28 -17.86 12.56 -11.31
N GLN A 29 -18.25 13.47 -10.42
CA GLN A 29 -17.95 14.88 -10.54
C GLN A 29 -16.47 14.89 -10.77
N GLU A 30 -16.08 15.36 -11.95
CA GLU A 30 -14.73 15.81 -12.17
C GLU A 30 -14.35 16.60 -10.92
N PRO A 31 -13.26 16.22 -10.21
CA PRO A 31 -12.99 16.82 -8.92
C PRO A 31 -13.08 18.33 -9.06
N ALA A 32 -13.64 19.02 -8.06
CA ALA A 32 -13.66 20.49 -8.04
C ALA A 32 -12.24 21.09 -8.25
N CYS A 33 -11.23 20.25 -8.09
CA CYS A 33 -9.87 20.43 -8.53
C CYS A 33 -9.62 19.91 -9.95
N GLY A 34 -9.03 20.75 -10.81
CA GLY A 34 -8.48 20.32 -12.09
C GLY A 34 -7.35 19.28 -11.93
N LYS A 35 -6.75 18.86 -13.05
CA LYS A 35 -5.63 17.90 -13.04
C LYS A 35 -4.39 18.54 -12.42
N GLU A 36 -4.07 18.16 -11.19
CA GLU A 36 -2.80 18.51 -10.55
C GLU A 36 -1.67 17.58 -11.01
N ALA A 37 -0.47 18.15 -11.10
CA ALA A 37 0.72 17.41 -11.48
C ALA A 37 1.92 17.84 -10.62
N CYS A 38 2.82 16.89 -10.40
CA CYS A 38 4.05 17.05 -9.65
C CYS A 38 5.21 16.48 -10.46
N GLY A 39 6.02 17.36 -11.07
CA GLY A 39 6.96 16.94 -12.09
C GLY A 39 6.23 16.27 -13.26
N ASN A 40 6.60 15.04 -13.58
CA ASN A 40 5.98 14.27 -14.67
C ASN A 40 4.83 13.36 -14.22
N ILE A 41 4.39 13.49 -12.97
CA ILE A 41 3.35 12.64 -12.38
C ILE A 41 2.05 13.42 -12.22
N THR A 42 0.98 12.95 -12.85
CA THR A 42 -0.38 13.42 -12.57
C THR A 42 -0.86 12.84 -11.25
N ILE A 43 -1.41 13.69 -10.37
CA ILE A 43 -1.90 13.28 -9.05
C ILE A 43 -3.33 12.73 -9.19
N PRO A 44 -3.57 11.46 -8.82
CA PRO A 44 -4.90 10.86 -8.93
C PRO A 44 -5.76 11.22 -7.71
N SER A 45 -7.07 11.43 -7.90
CA SER A 45 -8.03 11.44 -6.79
C SER A 45 -7.94 10.13 -5.99
N PRO A 46 -8.06 10.15 -4.65
CA PRO A 46 -8.39 11.29 -3.78
C PRO A 46 -7.19 12.13 -3.32
N PHE A 47 -6.02 11.96 -3.93
CA PHE A 47 -4.81 12.73 -3.61
C PHE A 47 -4.83 14.12 -4.27
N GLY A 48 -4.15 15.06 -3.62
CA GLY A 48 -4.05 16.43 -4.11
C GLY A 48 -2.96 17.25 -3.42
N ILE A 49 -2.50 18.31 -4.09
CA ILE A 49 -1.46 19.24 -3.65
C ILE A 49 -2.12 20.41 -2.90
N HIS A 50 -3.13 21.04 -3.51
CA HIS A 50 -3.87 22.12 -2.88
C HIS A 50 -4.93 21.56 -1.92
N SER A 51 -5.24 22.31 -0.86
CA SER A 51 -6.16 21.87 0.20
C SER A 51 -7.59 21.59 -0.26
N THR A 52 -7.99 22.11 -1.42
CA THR A 52 -9.30 21.86 -2.05
C THR A 52 -9.32 20.61 -2.92
N CYS A 53 -8.18 19.94 -3.09
CA CYS A 53 -7.97 18.88 -4.08
C CYS A 53 -7.80 17.48 -3.49
N TYR A 54 -7.63 17.37 -2.18
CA TYR A 54 -7.59 16.09 -1.49
C TYR A 54 -8.79 15.94 -0.54
N THR A 55 -9.24 14.71 -0.33
CA THR A 55 -10.43 14.44 0.50
C THR A 55 -10.14 14.54 1.99
N GLU A 56 -8.95 14.13 2.43
CA GLU A 56 -8.52 14.16 3.84
C GLU A 56 -7.02 14.49 3.93
N PRO A 57 -6.52 14.99 5.08
CA PRO A 57 -5.10 15.33 5.26
C PRO A 57 -4.13 14.20 4.89
N TRP A 58 -4.53 12.94 5.07
CA TRP A 58 -3.76 11.75 4.69
C TRP A 58 -3.48 11.64 3.18
N PHE A 59 -4.32 12.24 2.34
CA PHE A 59 -4.19 12.25 0.89
C PHE A 59 -3.46 13.49 0.36
N ARG A 60 -2.95 14.35 1.24
CA ARG A 60 -2.15 15.51 0.85
C ARG A 60 -0.83 15.06 0.23
N VAL A 61 -0.51 15.64 -0.93
CA VAL A 61 0.73 15.45 -1.66
C VAL A 61 1.63 16.66 -1.51
N THR A 62 2.91 16.42 -1.26
CA THR A 62 3.96 17.42 -1.33
C THR A 62 4.87 17.17 -2.53
N CYS A 63 5.31 18.26 -3.17
CA CYS A 63 6.22 18.20 -4.31
C CYS A 63 7.62 18.60 -3.87
N ASN A 64 8.51 17.63 -3.70
CA ASN A 64 9.85 17.87 -3.20
C ASN A 64 10.90 17.77 -4.33
N PRO A 65 11.91 18.66 -4.36
CA PRO A 65 13.05 18.52 -5.26
C PRO A 65 13.87 17.29 -4.88
N THR A 66 14.22 16.47 -5.86
CA THR A 66 15.14 15.34 -5.72
C THR A 66 16.27 15.44 -6.74
N LEU A 67 17.28 14.57 -6.63
CA LEU A 67 18.35 14.46 -7.62
C LEU A 67 17.82 14.20 -9.05
N ASN A 68 16.65 13.58 -9.17
CA ASN A 68 16.02 13.20 -10.42
C ASN A 68 14.78 14.06 -10.76
N GLY A 69 14.78 15.32 -10.29
CA GLY A 69 13.71 16.29 -10.52
C GLY A 69 12.70 16.37 -9.37
N VAL A 70 11.60 17.11 -9.59
CA VAL A 70 10.53 17.26 -8.60
C VAL A 70 9.69 15.98 -8.55
N LYS A 71 9.47 15.44 -7.35
CA LYS A 71 8.73 14.19 -7.12
C LYS A 71 7.59 14.39 -6.11
N PRO A 72 6.45 13.71 -6.30
CA PRO A 72 5.35 13.73 -5.33
C PRO A 72 5.63 12.79 -4.15
N PHE A 73 5.28 13.24 -2.95
CA PHE A 73 5.35 12.47 -1.71
C PHE A 73 4.03 12.57 -0.94
N ILE A 74 3.69 11.49 -0.22
CA ILE A 74 2.65 11.51 0.81
C ILE A 74 3.30 11.29 2.16
N ASN A 75 2.86 12.03 3.18
CA ASN A 75 3.33 11.82 4.54
C ASN A 75 2.38 10.87 5.26
N VAL A 76 2.90 9.74 5.71
CA VAL A 76 2.14 8.75 6.48
C VAL A 76 2.84 8.54 7.81
N ASN A 77 2.22 9.03 8.89
CA ASN A 77 2.76 8.97 10.25
C ASN A 77 4.22 9.44 10.36
N GLY A 78 4.56 10.55 9.70
CA GLY A 78 5.90 11.14 9.74
C GLY A 78 6.90 10.53 8.74
N ILE A 79 6.49 9.56 7.93
CA ILE A 79 7.32 8.97 6.86
C ILE A 79 6.85 9.54 5.51
N ASP A 80 7.77 10.17 4.78
CA ASP A 80 7.51 10.62 3.42
C ASP A 80 7.71 9.46 2.43
N LEU A 81 6.64 9.10 1.73
CA LEU A 81 6.63 8.03 0.73
C LEU A 81 6.49 8.64 -0.67
N GLU A 82 7.50 8.42 -1.51
CA GLU A 82 7.45 8.86 -2.91
C GLU A 82 6.31 8.13 -3.64
N VAL A 83 5.47 8.90 -4.33
CA VAL A 83 4.43 8.37 -5.20
C VAL A 83 5.03 8.15 -6.60
N LEU A 84 4.96 6.92 -7.09
CA LEU A 84 5.50 6.54 -8.40
C LEU A 84 4.54 6.86 -9.55
N GLY A 85 3.39 7.46 -9.24
CA GLY A 85 2.47 8.06 -10.20
C GLY A 85 1.56 7.12 -10.97
N LYS A 86 1.61 5.82 -10.67
CA LYS A 86 0.71 4.83 -11.25
C LYS A 86 -0.45 4.56 -10.30
N ALA A 87 -1.60 5.20 -10.55
CA ALA A 87 -2.86 4.72 -10.01
C ALA A 87 -3.17 3.36 -10.66
N LEU A 88 -3.25 2.30 -9.85
CA LEU A 88 -3.51 0.96 -10.35
C LEU A 88 -5.02 0.68 -10.41
N TYR A 89 -5.75 1.21 -9.43
CA TYR A 89 -7.18 1.06 -9.23
C TYR A 89 -7.72 2.31 -8.53
N SER A 90 -9.03 2.44 -8.44
CA SER A 90 -9.70 3.55 -7.72
C SER A 90 -9.36 3.62 -6.23
N ASP A 91 -8.77 2.56 -5.67
CA ASP A 91 -8.42 2.39 -4.26
C ASP A 91 -6.95 2.01 -4.05
N ALA A 92 -6.07 2.26 -5.03
CA ALA A 92 -4.64 1.98 -4.89
C ALA A 92 -3.68 2.87 -5.69
N ILE A 93 -2.55 3.14 -5.05
CA ILE A 93 -1.44 3.91 -5.60
C ILE A 93 -0.13 3.15 -5.42
N LEU A 94 0.79 3.35 -6.35
CA LEU A 94 2.14 2.78 -6.28
C LEU A 94 3.08 3.76 -5.58
N ILE A 95 3.76 3.29 -4.53
CA ILE A 95 4.75 4.05 -3.76
C ILE A 95 6.14 3.44 -3.88
N ASN A 96 7.17 4.23 -3.58
CA ASN A 96 8.54 3.77 -3.40
C ASN A 96 8.75 3.35 -1.94
N ASN A 97 8.45 2.09 -1.62
CA ASN A 97 8.47 1.58 -0.25
C ASN A 97 9.90 1.31 0.23
N PRO A 98 10.32 1.81 1.41
CA PRO A 98 11.65 1.54 1.94
C PRO A 98 11.88 0.06 2.26
N VAL A 99 13.14 -0.35 2.13
CA VAL A 99 13.63 -1.68 2.48
C VAL A 99 14.14 -1.69 3.92
N THR A 100 13.79 -2.72 4.69
CA THR A 100 14.33 -2.93 6.04
C THR A 100 15.59 -3.77 5.97
N TYR A 101 16.70 -3.23 6.48
CA TYR A 101 17.98 -3.93 6.59
C TYR A 101 18.15 -4.54 7.99
N ILE A 102 18.72 -5.73 8.06
CA ILE A 102 18.90 -6.49 9.31
C ILE A 102 20.36 -6.98 9.36
N ASN A 103 21.00 -6.86 10.52
CA ASN A 103 22.41 -7.24 10.75
C ASN A 103 23.38 -6.49 9.81
N CYS A 104 23.19 -5.19 9.62
CA CYS A 104 24.06 -4.32 8.80
C CYS A 104 24.75 -3.29 9.71
N ASP A 105 25.94 -3.59 10.24
CA ASP A 105 26.66 -2.73 11.22
C ASP A 105 26.97 -1.30 10.71
N SER A 106 26.92 -1.06 9.39
CA SER A 106 27.17 0.24 8.75
C SER A 106 25.91 1.04 8.43
N ILE A 107 24.74 0.42 8.53
CA ILE A 107 23.45 1.07 8.32
C ILE A 107 22.78 0.97 9.69
N ASN A 108 22.80 2.08 10.45
CA ASN A 108 21.93 2.24 11.62
C ASN A 108 20.58 1.61 11.27
N GLU A 109 20.02 0.77 12.13
CA GLU A 109 18.72 0.10 11.95
C GLU A 109 17.62 1.15 11.71
N VAL A 110 17.62 1.76 10.54
CA VAL A 110 16.53 2.55 10.02
C VAL A 110 15.56 1.47 9.62
N SER A 111 14.78 1.08 10.62
CA SER A 111 13.52 0.39 10.45
C SER A 111 12.70 1.25 9.47
N GLY A 112 12.92 1.04 8.17
CA GLY A 112 12.10 1.52 7.06
C GLY A 112 10.75 0.82 7.08
N ARG A 113 10.17 0.66 8.27
CA ARG A 113 8.86 0.09 8.50
C ARG A 113 7.89 1.23 8.36
N VAL A 114 7.03 1.11 7.37
CA VAL A 114 5.93 2.04 7.19
C VAL A 114 4.83 1.65 8.18
N ASN A 115 4.58 2.51 9.17
CA ASN A 115 3.46 2.36 10.10
C ASN A 115 2.23 3.10 9.58
N LEU A 116 1.21 2.36 9.17
CA LEU A 116 -0.05 2.88 8.62
C LEU A 116 -1.19 2.84 9.66
N LEU A 117 -0.93 2.47 10.91
CA LEU A 117 -1.95 2.46 11.98
C LEU A 117 -2.55 3.87 12.15
N GLY A 118 -3.87 3.94 12.32
CA GLY A 118 -4.61 5.20 12.44
C GLY A 118 -4.73 5.99 11.13
N THR A 119 -4.35 5.39 10.00
CA THR A 119 -4.46 6.01 8.66
C THR A 119 -5.44 5.20 7.81
N PRO A 120 -6.01 5.78 6.74
CA PRO A 120 -6.86 5.03 5.82
C PRO A 120 -6.09 3.95 5.03
N PHE A 121 -4.76 3.95 5.09
CA PHE A 121 -3.90 3.17 4.23
C PHE A 121 -3.60 1.77 4.76
N PHE A 122 -3.43 0.82 3.85
CA PHE A 122 -2.97 -0.54 4.17
C PHE A 122 -2.23 -1.20 3.00
N PHE A 123 -1.38 -2.17 3.30
CA PHE A 123 -0.82 -3.08 2.30
C PHE A 123 -1.77 -4.24 2.08
N SER A 124 -2.31 -4.38 0.86
CA SER A 124 -3.16 -5.53 0.53
C SER A 124 -2.35 -6.79 0.22
N SER A 125 -2.69 -7.92 0.84
CA SER A 125 -2.14 -9.25 0.50
C SER A 125 -2.43 -9.67 -0.94
N LYS A 126 -3.49 -9.12 -1.55
CA LYS A 126 -3.84 -9.40 -2.94
C LYS A 126 -2.92 -8.69 -3.93
N ARG A 127 -2.35 -7.54 -3.57
CA ARG A 127 -1.59 -6.65 -4.47
C ARG A 127 -0.09 -6.60 -4.15
N ASN A 128 0.32 -7.12 -3.00
CA ASN A 128 1.72 -7.14 -2.59
C ASN A 128 2.22 -8.55 -2.23
N TYR A 129 3.53 -8.74 -2.33
CA TYR A 129 4.28 -9.86 -1.80
C TYR A 129 5.25 -9.38 -0.72
N PHE A 130 5.70 -10.32 0.12
CA PHE A 130 6.81 -10.11 1.04
C PHE A 130 8.06 -10.73 0.44
N GLY A 131 9.13 -9.94 0.33
CA GLY A 131 10.41 -10.35 -0.24
C GLY A 131 11.54 -10.20 0.75
N SER A 132 12.59 -10.99 0.54
CA SER A 132 13.84 -10.85 1.29
C SER A 132 15.04 -11.13 0.39
N VAL A 133 16.07 -10.29 0.51
CA VAL A 133 17.36 -10.48 -0.16
C VAL A 133 18.41 -10.84 0.89
N GLY A 134 19.26 -11.79 0.55
CA GLY A 134 20.30 -12.32 1.43
C GLY A 134 20.33 -13.84 1.41
N CYS A 135 21.23 -14.42 2.19
CA CYS A 135 21.39 -15.87 2.27
C CYS A 135 21.34 -16.35 3.71
N GLY A 136 20.84 -17.57 3.87
CA GLY A 136 20.96 -18.36 5.08
C GLY A 136 19.98 -18.04 6.21
N ASN A 137 19.00 -17.17 5.99
CA ASN A 137 18.00 -16.83 6.99
C ASN A 137 16.58 -17.23 6.58
N LEU A 138 15.72 -17.42 7.58
CA LEU A 138 14.27 -17.39 7.43
C LEU A 138 13.78 -15.96 7.73
N ALA A 139 13.34 -15.24 6.70
CA ALA A 139 12.66 -13.97 6.86
C ALA A 139 11.17 -14.22 7.05
N THR A 140 10.62 -13.73 8.16
CA THR A 140 9.20 -13.89 8.51
C THR A 140 8.57 -12.52 8.69
N ILE A 141 7.42 -12.30 8.07
CA ILE A 141 6.60 -11.10 8.29
C ILE A 141 5.54 -11.41 9.34
N LEU A 142 5.46 -10.57 10.36
CA LEU A 142 4.59 -10.73 11.52
C LEU A 142 3.57 -9.58 11.57
N SER A 143 2.35 -9.90 12.01
CA SER A 143 1.36 -8.90 12.42
C SER A 143 1.79 -8.16 13.69
N ASN A 144 1.02 -7.15 14.11
CA ASN A 144 1.26 -6.46 15.38
C ASN A 144 1.08 -7.39 16.60
N GLU A 145 0.23 -8.41 16.48
CA GLU A 145 0.00 -9.45 17.49
C GLU A 145 1.02 -10.59 17.40
N ALA A 146 2.13 -10.38 16.68
CA ALA A 146 3.19 -11.36 16.43
C ALA A 146 2.74 -12.64 15.70
N VAL A 147 1.61 -12.60 14.99
CA VAL A 147 1.14 -13.73 14.17
C VAL A 147 1.91 -13.75 12.85
N SER A 148 2.41 -14.92 12.44
CA SER A 148 3.09 -15.07 11.15
C SER A 148 2.12 -14.89 9.98
N LEU A 149 2.46 -13.96 9.10
CA LEU A 149 1.69 -13.62 7.90
C LEU A 149 2.35 -14.11 6.61
N GLY A 150 3.53 -14.70 6.73
CA GLY A 150 4.32 -15.20 5.60
C GLY A 150 5.77 -15.44 6.01
N GLY A 151 6.40 -16.40 5.34
CA GLY A 151 7.79 -16.78 5.58
C GLY A 151 8.53 -17.07 4.28
N CYS A 152 9.82 -16.78 4.29
CA CYS A 152 10.69 -16.78 3.13
C CYS A 152 12.03 -17.38 3.54
N ILE A 153 12.33 -18.59 3.05
CA ILE A 153 13.60 -19.26 3.33
C ILE A 153 14.62 -18.80 2.30
N GLN A 154 15.62 -18.05 2.75
CA GLN A 154 16.75 -17.69 1.92
C GLN A 154 17.64 -18.93 1.70
N PRO A 155 18.23 -19.10 0.51
CA PRO A 155 19.09 -20.24 0.24
C PRO A 155 20.39 -20.15 1.06
N ARG A 156 21.11 -21.28 1.12
CA ARG A 156 22.39 -21.35 1.82
C ARG A 156 23.39 -20.37 1.21
N CYS A 157 24.27 -19.83 2.04
CA CYS A 157 25.36 -18.99 1.59
C CYS A 157 26.44 -19.85 0.94
N ASP A 158 26.53 -19.84 -0.39
CA ASP A 158 27.66 -20.38 -1.14
C ASP A 158 28.66 -19.26 -1.50
N ASP A 159 29.92 -19.61 -1.79
CA ASP A 159 31.07 -18.70 -2.00
C ASP A 159 30.99 -17.76 -3.23
N GLY A 160 29.80 -17.49 -3.76
CA GLY A 160 29.63 -16.59 -4.91
C GLY A 160 28.25 -16.01 -5.16
N VAL A 161 27.22 -16.34 -4.37
CA VAL A 161 25.85 -15.87 -4.63
C VAL A 161 25.26 -15.14 -3.43
N SER A 162 25.80 -13.96 -3.14
CA SER A 162 25.22 -13.01 -2.17
C SER A 162 23.97 -12.27 -2.72
N GLU A 163 23.53 -12.61 -3.93
CA GLU A 163 22.36 -12.02 -4.62
C GLU A 163 21.11 -12.91 -4.55
N SER A 164 21.21 -14.06 -3.89
CA SER A 164 20.06 -14.89 -3.68
C SER A 164 19.09 -14.25 -2.70
N GLY A 165 17.83 -14.61 -2.80
CA GLY A 165 16.83 -14.28 -1.82
C GLY A 165 15.56 -15.04 -2.15
N CYS A 166 14.43 -14.58 -1.64
CA CYS A 166 13.17 -15.26 -1.83
C CYS A 166 12.01 -14.26 -1.77
N PHE A 167 10.81 -14.69 -2.13
CA PHE A 167 9.59 -13.99 -1.78
C PHE A 167 8.46 -14.98 -1.48
N THR A 168 7.41 -14.48 -0.85
CA THR A 168 6.23 -15.24 -0.47
C THR A 168 4.97 -14.38 -0.52
N GLN A 169 3.81 -15.04 -0.48
CA GLN A 169 2.53 -14.35 -0.35
C GLN A 169 2.31 -13.92 1.09
N ILE A 170 1.72 -12.74 1.26
CA ILE A 170 1.24 -12.27 2.57
C ILE A 170 -0.17 -12.84 2.76
N THR A 171 -0.50 -13.33 3.94
CA THR A 171 -1.80 -13.98 4.20
C THR A 171 -2.91 -13.01 4.62
N ALA A 172 -2.58 -11.77 4.98
CA ALA A 172 -3.54 -10.76 5.44
C ALA A 172 -3.21 -9.34 4.94
N ASN A 173 -4.20 -8.44 5.00
CA ASN A 173 -3.97 -7.01 4.81
C ASN A 173 -3.31 -6.43 6.07
N LEU A 174 -2.39 -5.49 5.90
CA LEU A 174 -1.54 -4.99 6.97
C LEU A 174 -1.59 -3.47 7.05
N THR A 175 -1.75 -2.93 8.26
CA THR A 175 -1.48 -1.52 8.56
C THR A 175 -0.14 -1.33 9.26
N SER A 176 0.38 -2.35 9.94
CA SER A 176 1.73 -2.37 10.48
C SER A 176 2.22 -3.82 10.52
N TYR A 177 3.54 -3.99 10.50
CA TYR A 177 4.18 -5.29 10.51
C TYR A 177 5.58 -5.22 11.12
N THR A 178 6.04 -6.37 11.62
CA THR A 178 7.43 -6.58 12.03
C THR A 178 8.05 -7.64 11.15
N VAL A 179 9.34 -7.48 10.83
CA VAL A 179 10.12 -8.54 10.21
C VAL A 179 10.97 -9.19 11.28
N ASN A 180 10.91 -10.52 11.34
CA ASN A 180 11.82 -11.35 12.11
C ASN A 180 12.74 -12.12 11.17
N MET A 181 14.01 -12.20 11.51
CA MET A 181 15.04 -12.87 10.72
C MET A 181 15.74 -13.91 11.59
N THR A 182 15.56 -15.18 11.27
CA THR A 182 16.15 -16.29 12.02
C THR A 182 17.21 -16.99 11.18
N ALA A 183 18.41 -17.10 11.72
CA ALA A 183 19.49 -17.90 11.15
C ALA A 183 19.04 -19.34 10.91
N MET A 184 19.08 -19.81 9.65
CA MET A 184 18.81 -21.21 9.29
C MET A 184 20.07 -22.07 9.32
N TYR A 185 21.25 -21.45 9.18
CA TYR A 185 22.54 -22.15 9.13
C TYR A 185 23.56 -21.50 10.08
N PRO A 186 24.55 -22.24 10.62
CA PRO A 186 25.55 -21.67 11.55
C PRO A 186 26.32 -20.46 10.98
N ASP A 187 26.56 -20.45 9.67
CA ASP A 187 27.35 -19.41 8.97
C ASP A 187 26.48 -18.26 8.41
N SER A 188 25.19 -18.21 8.77
CA SER A 188 24.18 -17.31 8.16
C SER A 188 24.20 -15.86 8.67
N LYS A 189 25.21 -15.47 9.47
CA LYS A 189 25.37 -14.10 9.98
C LYS A 189 25.84 -13.12 8.90
N ARG A 190 25.18 -13.12 7.74
CA ARG A 190 25.38 -12.15 6.68
C ARG A 190 24.20 -11.18 6.67
N TRP A 191 24.49 -9.97 6.24
CA TRP A 191 23.48 -8.94 6.03
C TRP A 191 22.32 -9.44 5.17
N ALA A 192 21.11 -9.06 5.56
CA ALA A 192 19.91 -9.38 4.82
C ALA A 192 18.96 -8.19 4.83
N SER A 193 18.07 -8.17 3.86
CA SER A 193 17.02 -7.16 3.78
C SER A 193 15.67 -7.80 3.53
N ALA A 194 14.61 -7.07 3.87
CA ALA A 194 13.24 -7.50 3.73
C ALA A 194 12.33 -6.32 3.40
N PHE A 195 11.28 -6.59 2.64
CA PHE A 195 10.41 -5.54 2.11
C PHE A 195 9.07 -6.09 1.63
N ILE A 196 8.07 -5.20 1.58
CA ILE A 196 6.82 -5.42 0.86
C ILE A 196 6.98 -4.83 -0.54
N PHE A 197 6.58 -5.57 -1.58
CA PHE A 197 6.65 -5.10 -2.96
C PHE A 197 5.42 -5.48 -3.77
N SER A 198 5.17 -4.71 -4.82
CA SER A 198 4.02 -4.83 -5.71
C SER A 198 4.14 -6.05 -6.61
N LYS A 199 3.06 -6.84 -6.69
CA LYS A 199 2.97 -7.99 -7.63
C LYS A 199 3.03 -7.56 -9.10
N TYR A 200 2.79 -6.28 -9.40
CA TYR A 200 2.69 -5.74 -10.76
C TYR A 200 3.98 -5.07 -11.24
N SER A 201 4.95 -4.86 -10.35
CA SER A 201 6.15 -4.08 -10.68
C SER A 201 7.27 -4.93 -11.25
N PHE A 202 7.20 -6.25 -11.07
CA PHE A 202 8.21 -7.17 -11.56
C PHE A 202 7.58 -8.40 -12.21
N ARG A 203 8.24 -8.95 -13.23
CA ARG A 203 7.86 -10.26 -13.77
C ARG A 203 8.15 -11.31 -12.70
N SER A 204 7.17 -12.14 -12.38
CA SER A 204 7.34 -13.25 -11.44
C SER A 204 8.45 -14.18 -11.93
N ALA A 205 9.58 -14.19 -11.23
CA ALA A 205 10.67 -15.13 -11.44
C ALA A 205 11.02 -15.75 -10.08
N TYR A 206 11.21 -17.07 -10.06
CA TYR A 206 11.77 -17.77 -8.91
C TYR A 206 13.31 -17.68 -9.03
N PRO A 207 14.06 -17.23 -8.02
CA PRO A 207 13.68 -17.03 -6.61
C PRO A 207 13.34 -15.58 -6.18
N LEU A 208 13.83 -14.55 -6.86
CA LEU A 208 13.50 -13.13 -6.66
C LEU A 208 13.32 -12.43 -8.01
N PRO A 209 12.50 -11.36 -8.09
CA PRO A 209 12.37 -10.62 -9.35
C PRO A 209 13.64 -9.88 -9.76
N THR A 210 13.93 -9.87 -11.06
CA THR A 210 15.11 -9.20 -11.65
C THR A 210 15.13 -7.71 -11.31
N GLY A 211 16.30 -7.18 -10.92
CA GLY A 211 16.50 -5.78 -10.57
C GLY A 211 16.47 -5.48 -9.08
N ILE A 212 16.11 -6.46 -8.24
CA ILE A 212 16.25 -6.36 -6.78
C ILE A 212 17.53 -7.09 -6.35
N ASN A 213 18.35 -6.41 -5.55
CA ASN A 213 19.61 -6.91 -5.01
C ASN A 213 19.88 -6.38 -3.59
N ASN A 214 21.05 -6.70 -3.06
CA ASN A 214 21.45 -6.36 -1.70
C ASN A 214 21.60 -4.84 -1.44
N GLY A 215 21.86 -4.03 -2.46
CA GLY A 215 21.94 -2.56 -2.36
C GLY A 215 20.62 -1.86 -2.60
N THR A 216 19.52 -2.60 -2.78
CA THR A 216 18.21 -2.02 -3.05
C THR A 216 17.66 -1.34 -1.81
N THR A 217 17.52 -0.01 -1.84
CA THR A 217 17.06 0.77 -0.68
C THR A 217 15.54 0.94 -0.64
N HIS A 218 14.89 0.91 -1.80
CA HIS A 218 13.44 1.04 -1.94
C HIS A 218 12.93 0.12 -3.06
N VAL A 219 11.69 -0.32 -2.93
CA VAL A 219 11.00 -1.15 -3.92
C VAL A 219 9.59 -0.63 -4.15
N PRO A 220 9.05 -0.70 -5.38
CA PRO A 220 7.67 -0.34 -5.63
C PRO A 220 6.71 -1.22 -4.81
N ALA A 221 5.79 -0.61 -4.07
CA ALA A 221 4.72 -1.30 -3.34
C ALA A 221 3.37 -0.65 -3.60
N VAL A 222 2.29 -1.43 -3.49
CA VAL A 222 0.93 -0.92 -3.64
C VAL A 222 0.36 -0.56 -2.28
N LEU A 223 0.05 0.72 -2.11
CA LEU A 223 -0.70 1.21 -0.96
C LEU A 223 -2.18 1.30 -1.34
N ASN A 224 -3.02 0.61 -0.58
CA ASN A 224 -4.46 0.68 -0.69
C ASN A 224 -5.04 1.66 0.34
N TRP A 225 -6.26 2.15 0.14
CA TRP A 225 -7.00 2.88 1.17
C TRP A 225 -8.46 2.44 1.25
N ASN A 226 -9.07 2.66 2.42
CA ASN A 226 -10.52 2.53 2.57
C ASN A 226 -11.20 3.88 2.36
N SER A 227 -12.11 3.96 1.38
CA SER A 227 -12.83 5.20 1.04
C SER A 227 -13.82 5.66 2.11
N THR A 228 -14.12 4.83 3.11
CA THR A 228 -15.03 5.16 4.23
C THR A 228 -14.32 5.40 5.56
N TYR A 229 -13.00 5.57 5.55
CA TYR A 229 -12.24 5.81 6.79
C TYR A 229 -12.48 7.24 7.32
N CYS A 230 -13.23 7.36 8.41
CA CYS A 230 -13.57 8.65 9.04
C CYS A 230 -12.58 9.08 10.15
N GLY A 231 -11.41 8.43 10.28
CA GLY A 231 -10.50 8.62 11.40
C GLY A 231 -11.04 7.99 12.70
N ASP A 232 -10.14 7.53 13.57
CA ASP A 232 -10.51 7.31 14.97
C ASP A 232 -10.68 8.70 15.59
N GLY A 233 -11.90 9.03 16.01
CA GLY A 233 -12.30 10.37 16.45
C GLY A 233 -11.27 10.98 17.39
N VAL A 234 -10.58 12.02 16.91
CA VAL A 234 -9.76 12.88 17.76
C VAL A 234 -10.74 13.65 18.63
N ASP A 235 -10.87 13.23 19.88
CA ASP A 235 -11.62 13.96 20.90
C ASP A 235 -10.93 15.31 21.11
N PHE A 236 -11.43 16.34 20.42
CA PHE A 236 -11.12 17.72 20.73
C PHE A 236 -11.94 18.11 21.96
N THR A 237 -11.49 17.71 23.14
CA THR A 237 -11.90 18.36 24.38
C THR A 237 -11.22 19.73 24.43
N ILE A 238 -12.00 20.77 24.09
CA ILE A 238 -11.74 22.17 24.47
C ILE A 238 -12.23 22.38 25.90
#